data_AF-A0A0C2GA30-F1
#
_entry.id   AF-A0A0C2GA30-F1
#
_cell.length_a   1.000
_cell.length_b   1.000
_cell.length_c   1.000
_cell.angle_alpha   90.00
_cell.angle_beta   90.00
_cell.angle_gamma   90.00
#
_symmetry.space_group_name_H-M   'P 1'
#
loop_
_entity.id
_entity.type
_entity.pdbx_description
1 polymer ?
#
loop_
_entity_poly.entity_id
_entity_poly.type
_entity_poly.pdbx_seq_one_letter_code
_entity_poly.pdbx_strand_id
1 'polypeptide(L)'
;HTEDKDSGDNARVRYSVDNDNFTINDKGELSAKNRLDADQFKERFFIYRFNVTATDFGNPPLSSNATVHIRTENTNDEAPVFFPTRHYTAYIAEDAQGGTPVVQIQAKLSLY
;
A
#
# COMPACT_ATOMS: atom_id res chain seq x y z
N HIS A 1 -21.76 -45.74 3.66
CA HIS A 1 -22.03 -44.29 3.59
C HIS A 1 -20.67 -43.62 3.59
N THR A 2 -20.24 -43.13 2.43
CA THR A 2 -18.90 -42.56 2.24
C THR A 2 -19.09 -41.10 1.89
N GLU A 3 -19.21 -40.26 2.93
CA GLU A 3 -18.99 -38.83 2.73
C GLU A 3 -17.49 -38.64 2.53
N ASP A 4 -17.13 -38.22 1.32
CA ASP A 4 -15.80 -37.76 1.00
C ASP A 4 -15.50 -36.48 1.81
N LYS A 5 -14.24 -36.31 2.21
CA LYS A 5 -13.84 -35.25 3.14
C LYS A 5 -14.10 -33.85 2.60
N ASP A 6 -14.18 -33.69 1.29
CA ASP A 6 -14.37 -32.42 0.61
C ASP A 6 -15.72 -32.36 -0.13
N SER A 7 -16.69 -33.19 0.27
CA SER A 7 -18.03 -33.22 -0.30
C SER A 7 -19.08 -32.69 0.67
N GLY A 8 -20.18 -32.13 0.15
CA GLY A 8 -21.27 -31.59 0.98
C GLY A 8 -20.86 -30.32 1.72
N ASP A 9 -21.28 -30.18 2.98
CA ASP A 9 -20.98 -28.99 3.79
C ASP A 9 -19.48 -28.81 4.09
N ASN A 10 -18.69 -29.88 4.03
CA ASN A 10 -17.23 -29.81 4.17
C ASN A 10 -16.56 -29.13 2.96
N ALA A 11 -17.23 -29.10 1.79
CA ALA A 11 -16.76 -28.40 0.59
C ALA A 11 -16.98 -26.89 0.68
N ARG A 12 -17.89 -26.46 1.56
CA ARG A 12 -18.22 -25.05 1.75
C ARG A 12 -17.27 -24.47 2.78
N VAL A 13 -16.56 -23.41 2.41
CA VAL A 13 -15.57 -22.75 3.27
C VAL A 13 -15.97 -21.29 3.48
N ARG A 14 -15.84 -20.82 4.73
CA ARG A 14 -15.93 -19.41 5.09
C ARG A 14 -14.53 -18.90 5.41
N TYR A 15 -14.18 -17.75 4.85
CA TYR A 15 -12.93 -17.06 5.14
C TYR A 15 -13.15 -15.89 6.10
N SER A 16 -12.18 -15.64 6.97
CA SER A 16 -12.10 -14.44 7.80
C SER A 16 -10.67 -13.92 7.87
N VAL A 17 -10.53 -12.61 8.01
CA VAL A 17 -9.23 -11.92 8.08
C VAL A 17 -9.08 -11.18 9.40
N ASP A 18 -7.95 -11.34 10.06
CA ASP A 18 -7.59 -10.66 11.31
C ASP A 18 -6.82 -9.36 11.02
N ASN A 19 -7.46 -8.45 10.28
CA ASN A 19 -6.89 -7.14 9.97
C ASN A 19 -7.96 -6.11 9.57
N ASP A 20 -7.82 -4.88 10.07
CA ASP A 20 -8.77 -3.80 9.75
C ASP A 20 -8.59 -3.20 8.36
N ASN A 21 -7.41 -3.30 7.74
CA ASN A 21 -7.13 -2.73 6.42
C ASN A 21 -7.53 -3.64 5.26
N PHE A 22 -7.86 -4.91 5.54
CA PHE A 22 -8.15 -5.91 4.50
C PHE A 22 -9.52 -6.54 4.70
N THR A 23 -10.06 -7.01 3.59
CA THR A 23 -11.27 -7.85 3.52
C THR A 23 -10.97 -9.07 2.68
N ILE A 24 -11.66 -10.16 2.95
CA ILE A 24 -11.60 -11.40 2.18
C ILE A 24 -13.02 -11.81 1.80
N ASN A 25 -13.24 -12.23 0.56
CA ASN A 25 -14.54 -12.73 0.12
C ASN A 25 -14.64 -14.26 0.25
N ASP A 26 -15.81 -14.82 -0.06
CA ASP A 26 -16.08 -16.27 0.03
C ASP A 26 -15.25 -17.11 -0.95
N LYS A 27 -14.57 -16.49 -1.93
CA LYS A 27 -13.62 -17.15 -2.85
C LYS A 27 -12.17 -17.09 -2.36
N GLY A 28 -11.91 -16.46 -1.22
CA GLY A 28 -10.57 -16.26 -0.69
C GLY A 28 -9.81 -15.09 -1.33
N GLU A 29 -10.48 -14.22 -2.09
CA GLU A 29 -9.85 -13.06 -2.72
C GLU A 29 -9.70 -11.93 -1.68
N LEU A 30 -8.46 -11.49 -1.45
CA LEU A 30 -8.13 -10.39 -0.54
C LEU A 30 -8.23 -9.03 -1.24
N SER A 31 -8.79 -8.04 -0.57
CA SER A 31 -8.90 -6.66 -1.04
C SER A 31 -8.62 -5.67 0.07
N ALA A 32 -7.92 -4.57 -0.25
CA ALA A 32 -7.69 -3.48 0.68
C ALA A 32 -8.96 -2.63 0.85
N LYS A 33 -9.29 -2.24 2.09
CA LYS A 33 -10.42 -1.35 2.38
C LYS A 33 -10.13 0.10 1.98
N ASN A 34 -8.86 0.50 2.09
CA ASN A 34 -8.37 1.84 1.81
C ASN A 34 -7.09 1.77 0.95
N ARG A 35 -6.65 2.93 0.47
CA ARG A 35 -5.32 3.05 -0.15
C ARG A 35 -4.25 2.61 0.85
N LEU A 36 -3.39 1.70 0.41
CA LEU A 36 -2.24 1.27 1.18
C LEU A 36 -1.07 2.22 0.86
N ASP A 37 -0.97 3.31 1.60
CA ASP A 37 0.03 4.33 1.35
C ASP A 37 1.24 4.13 2.29
N ALA A 38 2.41 3.83 1.71
CA ALA A 38 3.65 3.70 2.45
C ALA A 38 4.21 5.05 2.92
N ASP A 39 3.83 6.17 2.26
CA ASP A 39 4.27 7.52 2.64
C ASP A 39 3.77 7.93 4.02
N GLN A 40 2.64 7.36 4.47
CA GLN A 40 2.14 7.55 5.83
C GLN A 40 3.19 7.19 6.89
N PHE A 41 4.06 6.22 6.60
CA PHE A 41 5.05 5.70 7.53
C PHE A 41 6.42 6.35 7.39
N LYS A 42 6.64 7.23 6.40
CA LYS A 42 7.96 7.80 6.05
C LYS A 42 9.05 6.74 5.83
N GLU A 43 8.66 5.53 5.48
CA GLU A 43 9.55 4.40 5.23
C GLU A 43 9.52 4.03 3.75
N ARG A 44 10.63 3.46 3.26
CA ARG A 44 10.74 2.98 1.87
C ARG A 44 9.72 1.87 1.56
N PHE A 45 9.34 1.10 2.57
CA PHE A 45 8.33 0.06 2.43
C PHE A 45 7.62 -0.15 3.77
N PHE A 46 6.41 -0.68 3.73
CA PHE A 46 5.68 -1.11 4.92
C PHE A 46 5.19 -2.54 4.76
N ILE A 47 5.15 -3.32 5.84
CA ILE A 47 4.74 -4.74 5.82
C ILE A 47 3.50 -4.92 6.70
N TYR A 48 2.39 -5.29 6.07
CA TYR A 48 1.22 -5.81 6.75
C TYR A 48 1.41 -7.31 6.98
N ARG A 49 1.28 -7.75 8.25
CA ARG A 49 1.28 -9.17 8.63
C ARG A 49 0.01 -9.49 9.40
N PHE A 50 -0.80 -10.40 8.88
CA PHE A 50 -2.05 -10.82 9.49
C PHE A 50 -2.40 -12.26 9.17
N ASN A 51 -3.34 -12.83 9.91
CA ASN A 51 -3.82 -14.18 9.68
C ASN A 51 -5.14 -14.18 8.90
N VAL A 52 -5.27 -15.16 8.02
CA VAL A 52 -6.53 -15.55 7.39
C VAL A 52 -6.91 -16.92 7.94
N THR A 53 -8.18 -17.06 8.32
CA THR A 53 -8.76 -18.32 8.79
C THR A 53 -9.77 -18.81 7.77
N ALA A 54 -9.65 -20.09 7.38
CA ALA A 54 -10.63 -20.81 6.58
C ALA A 54 -11.34 -21.81 7.49
N THR A 55 -12.68 -21.81 7.50
CA THR A 55 -13.50 -22.70 8.32
C THR A 55 -14.54 -23.39 7.44
N ASP A 56 -14.61 -24.72 7.50
CA ASP A 56 -15.63 -25.48 6.79
C ASP A 56 -17.00 -25.40 7.50
N PHE A 57 -18.05 -25.96 6.88
CA PHE A 57 -19.37 -26.06 7.49
C PHE A 57 -19.65 -27.47 8.05
N GLY A 58 -18.60 -28.24 8.34
CA GLY A 58 -18.72 -29.56 8.95
C GLY A 58 -19.31 -29.51 10.36
N ASN A 59 -19.65 -30.69 10.89
CA ASN A 59 -20.12 -30.85 12.28
C ASN A 59 -19.33 -31.97 12.99
N PRO A 60 -18.33 -31.63 13.83
CA PRO A 60 -17.87 -30.28 14.18
C PRO A 60 -17.12 -29.59 13.03
N PRO A 61 -17.12 -28.25 12.98
CA PRO A 61 -16.39 -27.52 11.94
C PRO A 61 -14.87 -27.62 12.17
N LEU A 62 -14.11 -27.71 11.09
CA LEU A 62 -12.65 -27.65 11.10
C LEU A 62 -12.17 -26.32 10.53
N SER A 63 -11.06 -25.82 11.08
CA SER A 63 -10.46 -24.55 10.67
C SER A 63 -8.96 -24.68 10.42
N SER A 64 -8.45 -23.90 9.47
CA SER A 64 -7.01 -23.74 9.21
C SER A 64 -6.64 -22.26 9.10
N ASN A 65 -5.41 -21.92 9.48
CA ASN A 65 -4.90 -20.56 9.46
C ASN A 65 -3.71 -20.44 8.51
N ALA A 66 -3.62 -19.31 7.82
CA ALA A 66 -2.49 -18.93 6.99
C ALA A 66 -2.03 -17.51 7.34
N THR A 67 -0.72 -17.29 7.43
CA THR A 67 -0.14 -15.96 7.62
C THR A 67 0.11 -15.30 6.27
N VAL A 68 -0.44 -14.10 6.10
CA VAL A 68 -0.29 -13.28 4.89
C VAL A 68 0.71 -12.16 5.18
N HIS A 69 1.63 -11.95 4.23
CA HIS A 69 2.59 -10.83 4.24
C HIS A 69 2.35 -9.96 2.99
N ILE A 70 1.92 -8.72 3.18
CA ILE A 70 1.78 -7.74 2.10
C ILE A 70 2.80 -6.65 2.31
N ARG A 71 3.71 -6.48 1.34
CA ARG A 71 4.72 -5.43 1.32
C ARG A 71 4.30 -4.34 0.35
N THR A 72 4.13 -3.13 0.86
CA THR A 72 3.94 -1.93 0.03
C THR A 72 5.28 -1.26 -0.18
N GLU A 73 5.60 -0.90 -1.41
CA GLU A 73 6.76 -0.06 -1.71
C GLU A 73 6.30 1.39 -1.77
N ASN A 74 7.11 2.28 -1.22
CA ASN A 74 7.07 3.70 -1.54
C ASN A 74 7.63 3.86 -2.95
N THR A 75 6.75 3.74 -3.95
CA THR A 75 7.02 4.26 -5.29
C THR A 75 7.04 5.77 -5.18
N ASN A 76 8.05 6.43 -5.77
CA ASN A 76 8.17 7.88 -5.81
C ASN A 76 7.03 8.48 -6.64
N ASP A 77 5.83 8.46 -6.09
CA ASP A 77 4.57 8.94 -6.67
C ASP A 77 4.34 10.42 -6.28
N GLU A 78 5.16 10.95 -5.37
CA GLU A 78 5.16 12.36 -4.98
C GLU A 78 6.08 13.19 -5.89
N ALA A 79 5.49 14.16 -6.60
CA ALA A 79 6.24 15.06 -7.46
C ALA A 79 7.13 16.00 -6.61
N PRO A 80 8.36 16.32 -7.06
CA PRO A 80 9.20 17.28 -6.37
C PRO A 80 8.54 18.66 -6.35
N VAL A 81 8.58 19.32 -5.20
CA VAL A 81 8.00 20.64 -4.97
C VAL A 81 9.07 21.71 -5.13
N PHE A 82 8.79 22.71 -5.96
CA PHE A 82 9.64 23.89 -6.13
C PHE A 82 9.47 24.86 -4.95
N PHE A 83 10.58 25.43 -4.47
CA PHE A 83 10.54 26.46 -3.43
C PHE A 83 11.20 27.77 -3.90
N PRO A 84 10.53 28.94 -3.82
CA PRO A 84 9.13 29.12 -3.41
C PRO A 84 8.13 28.65 -4.48
N THR A 85 6.94 28.20 -4.04
CA THR A 85 5.90 27.63 -4.92
C THR A 85 5.20 28.63 -5.84
N ARG A 86 5.37 29.94 -5.62
CA ARG A 86 4.64 30.98 -6.36
C ARG A 86 5.42 31.55 -7.54
N HIS A 87 6.57 32.17 -7.28
CA HIS A 87 7.41 32.79 -8.30
C HIS A 87 8.83 33.00 -7.79
N TYR A 88 9.78 32.92 -8.72
CA TYR A 88 11.17 33.29 -8.50
C TYR A 88 11.41 34.68 -9.07
N THR A 89 11.98 35.58 -8.26
CA THR A 89 12.36 36.92 -8.69
C THR A 89 13.87 37.06 -8.56
N ALA A 90 14.52 37.56 -9.61
CA ALA A 90 15.95 37.84 -9.64
C ALA A 90 16.20 39.15 -10.41
N TYR A 91 17.31 39.81 -10.09
CA TYR A 91 17.74 41.05 -10.74
C TYR A 91 19.11 40.81 -11.36
N ILE A 92 19.30 41.32 -12.57
CA ILE A 92 20.57 41.27 -13.31
C ILE A 92 20.88 42.65 -13.87
N ALA A 93 22.17 42.98 -13.96
CA ALA A 93 22.62 44.22 -14.56
C ALA A 93 22.42 44.20 -16.09
N GLU A 94 22.13 45.36 -16.68
CA GLU A 94 21.91 45.48 -18.12
C GLU A 94 23.17 45.19 -18.95
N ASP A 95 24.35 45.38 -18.36
CA ASP A 95 25.67 45.16 -18.96
C ASP A 95 26.28 43.80 -18.57
N ALA A 96 25.48 42.91 -17.99
CA ALA A 96 25.95 41.59 -17.57
C ALA A 96 26.51 40.78 -18.75
N GLN A 97 27.66 40.15 -18.53
CA GLN A 97 28.31 39.34 -19.55
C GLN A 97 27.52 38.06 -19.85
N GLY A 98 27.65 37.57 -21.09
CA GLY A 98 27.08 36.31 -21.52
C GLY A 98 27.50 35.15 -20.60
N GLY A 99 26.53 34.38 -20.11
CA GLY A 99 26.76 33.26 -19.19
C GLY A 99 26.66 33.62 -17.71
N THR A 100 26.33 34.87 -17.35
CA THR A 100 26.07 35.27 -15.95
C THR A 100 24.88 34.47 -15.38
N PRO A 101 25.05 33.69 -14.29
CA PRO A 101 23.94 33.00 -13.65
C PRO A 101 22.95 33.98 -13.03
N VAL A 102 21.65 33.80 -13.28
CA VAL A 102 20.59 34.73 -12.83
C VAL A 102 19.86 34.21 -11.58
N VAL A 103 19.42 32.95 -11.61
CA VAL A 103 18.67 32.33 -10.53
C VAL A 103 18.98 30.84 -10.47
N GLN A 104 19.08 30.30 -9.26
CA GLN A 104 19.16 28.87 -9.03
C GLN A 104 17.82 28.38 -8.49
N ILE A 105 17.18 27.47 -9.22
CA ILE A 105 15.91 26.85 -8.82
C ILE A 105 16.22 25.53 -8.15
N GLN A 106 15.60 25.29 -6.98
CA GLN A 106 15.68 24.03 -6.26
C GLN A 106 14.27 23.44 -6.12
N ALA A 107 14.17 22.14 -6.37
CA ALA A 107 13.00 21.35 -6.05
C ALA A 107 13.40 20.26 -5.05
N LYS A 108 12.52 19.98 -4.10
CA LYS A 108 12.74 18.92 -3.10
C LYS A 108 11.54 17.99 -3.12
N LEU A 109 11.79 16.69 -2.91
CA LEU A 109 10.72 15.78 -2.53
C LEU A 109 10.13 16.28 -1.21
N SER A 110 8.81 16.22 -1.05
CA SER A 110 8.15 16.73 0.16
C SER A 110 8.46 15.93 1.44
N LEU A 111 9.31 14.89 1.36
CA LEU A 111 9.65 13.99 2.46
C LEU A 111 11.08 14.11 3.01
N TYR A 112 11.88 15.12 2.62
CA TYR A 112 13.18 15.44 3.26
C TYR A 112 13.52 16.95 3.27
#